data_AF-A0A8S3HXZ8-F1
#
_entry.id   AF-A0A8S3HXZ8-F1
#
_cell.length_a   1.000
_cell.length_b   1.000
_cell.length_c   1.000
_cell.angle_alpha   90.00
_cell.angle_beta   90.00
_cell.angle_gamma   90.00
#
_symmetry.space_group_name_H-M   'P 1'
#
loop_
_entity.id
_entity.type
_entity.pdbx_description
1 polymer ?
#
loop_
_entity_poly.entity_id
_entity_poly.type
_entity_poly.pdbx_seq_one_letter_code
_entity_poly.pdbx_strand_id
1 'polypeptide(L)'
;MNQNNYSHFIWQQYGRVINNNVWYWGKSLIKLNKIKHDLFFLKTCKKENLIPKFVRFRVSPTHLCYRNAILQCYQRILNDEIKYKKRQLTKEYRLSKNLQDAIYNDIHIDDIIQLQNIFESLILEKSSNWTSTHKKKLESLRNEYNHKQHDSNISSIDPIKNYSHRKLTPKEHTILINGLEFVHQHSSFDEKDFISNIETFLVTLLGRCTDKYDWEEKELDEKTTYNLTPEQLQYAAKLRSISDRFKRNAAKELRLNKNTNKESLNLLRELAKDKFIHITRPDKGRGVVILDHEDYANKMLEILNDSSTFKKVDEDLTIKKE
;
A
#
# COMPACT_ATOMS: atom_id res chain seq x y z
N MET A 1 0.60 -51.83 -0.06
CA MET A 1 1.72 -51.77 0.90
C MET A 1 1.86 -50.34 1.41
N ASN A 2 1.90 -50.13 2.73
CA ASN A 2 2.09 -48.78 3.31
C ASN A 2 3.48 -48.21 3.00
N GLN A 3 3.62 -46.88 2.88
CA GLN A 3 4.89 -46.18 2.66
C GLN A 3 6.03 -46.67 3.57
N ASN A 4 5.73 -46.95 4.83
CA ASN A 4 6.70 -47.40 5.82
C ASN A 4 7.23 -48.81 5.51
N ASN A 5 6.39 -49.70 4.97
CA ASN A 5 6.79 -51.05 4.61
C ASN A 5 7.70 -51.04 3.36
N TYR A 6 7.42 -50.15 2.40
CA TYR A 6 8.22 -50.05 1.19
C TYR A 6 9.54 -49.29 1.41
N SER A 7 9.58 -48.32 2.34
CA SER A 7 10.84 -47.68 2.78
C SER A 7 11.82 -48.68 3.39
N HIS A 8 11.32 -49.57 4.25
CA HIS A 8 12.12 -50.63 4.84
C HIS A 8 12.63 -51.63 3.80
N PHE A 9 11.79 -51.99 2.83
CA PHE A 9 12.18 -52.85 1.70
C PHE A 9 13.33 -52.24 0.88
N ILE A 10 13.22 -50.98 0.46
CA ILE A 10 14.27 -50.30 -0.31
C ILE A 10 15.57 -50.20 0.51
N TRP A 11 15.46 -49.94 1.81
CA TRP A 11 16.63 -49.91 2.70
C TRP A 11 17.34 -51.26 2.80
N GLN A 12 16.59 -52.36 2.90
CA GLN A 12 17.17 -53.70 3.00
C GLN A 12 17.82 -54.17 1.69
N GLN A 13 17.21 -53.85 0.54
CA GLN A 13 17.68 -54.31 -0.77
C GLN A 13 18.81 -53.44 -1.34
N TYR A 14 18.68 -52.12 -1.23
CA TYR A 14 19.57 -51.16 -1.90
C TYR A 14 20.40 -50.32 -0.91
N GLY A 15 20.21 -50.52 0.39
CA GLY A 15 20.98 -49.82 1.41
C GLY A 15 20.49 -48.40 1.71
N ARG A 16 21.16 -47.76 2.67
CA ARG A 16 20.70 -46.51 3.31
C ARG A 16 20.80 -45.28 2.40
N VAL A 17 21.85 -45.19 1.59
CA VAL A 17 22.09 -44.02 0.73
C VAL A 17 21.02 -43.93 -0.35
N ILE A 18 20.73 -45.06 -1.01
CA ILE A 18 19.71 -45.15 -2.06
C ILE A 18 18.33 -44.87 -1.48
N ASN A 19 17.98 -45.46 -0.33
CA ASN A 19 16.71 -45.17 0.34
C ASN A 19 16.53 -43.67 0.63
N ASN A 20 17.57 -42.99 1.14
CA ASN A 20 17.51 -41.54 1.37
C ASN A 20 17.27 -40.76 0.07
N ASN A 21 18.00 -41.09 -1.01
CA ASN A 21 17.86 -40.44 -2.30
C ASN A 21 16.45 -40.62 -2.89
N VAL A 22 15.86 -41.81 -2.78
CA VAL A 22 14.48 -42.10 -3.20
C VAL A 22 13.47 -41.21 -2.49
N TRP A 23 13.57 -41.06 -1.16
CA TRP A 23 12.63 -40.21 -0.43
C TRP A 23 12.89 -38.72 -0.61
N TYR A 24 14.15 -38.30 -0.85
CA TYR A 24 14.45 -36.94 -1.28
C TYR A 24 13.87 -36.64 -2.66
N TRP A 25 13.93 -37.58 -3.60
CA TRP A 25 13.30 -37.47 -4.90
C TRP A 25 11.78 -37.33 -4.78
N GLY A 26 11.12 -38.19 -4.00
CA GLY A 26 9.69 -38.07 -3.70
C GLY A 26 9.30 -36.72 -3.09
N LYS A 27 10.07 -36.22 -2.12
CA LYS A 27 9.88 -34.87 -1.55
C LYS A 27 10.04 -33.77 -2.60
N SER A 28 11.04 -33.89 -3.48
CA SER A 28 11.29 -32.96 -4.57
C SER A 28 10.12 -32.94 -5.57
N LEU A 29 9.59 -34.10 -5.96
CA LEU A 29 8.41 -34.23 -6.83
C LEU A 29 7.16 -33.57 -6.24
N ILE A 30 6.91 -33.77 -4.94
CA ILE A 30 5.79 -33.12 -4.24
C ILE A 30 5.97 -31.60 -4.25
N LYS A 31 7.19 -31.10 -3.95
CA LYS A 31 7.50 -29.67 -3.95
C LYS A 31 7.34 -29.06 -5.34
N LEU A 32 7.80 -29.74 -6.37
CA LEU A 32 7.68 -29.34 -7.77
C LEU A 32 6.20 -29.19 -8.17
N ASN A 33 5.36 -30.17 -7.84
CA ASN A 33 3.92 -30.10 -8.10
C ASN A 33 3.24 -28.98 -7.31
N LYS A 34 3.63 -28.74 -6.04
CA LYS A 34 3.13 -27.59 -5.28
C LYS A 34 3.46 -26.26 -5.96
N ILE A 35 4.70 -26.08 -6.41
CA ILE A 35 5.13 -24.86 -7.12
C ILE A 35 4.32 -24.66 -8.41
N LYS A 36 4.00 -25.75 -9.15
CA LYS A 36 3.12 -25.67 -10.33
C LYS A 36 1.73 -25.14 -9.96
N HIS A 37 1.13 -25.64 -8.89
CA HIS A 37 -0.18 -25.17 -8.40
C HIS A 37 -0.13 -23.71 -7.91
N ASP A 38 0.91 -23.32 -7.18
CA ASP A 38 1.14 -21.93 -6.76
C ASP A 38 1.25 -21.01 -7.99
N LEU A 39 2.02 -21.41 -9.00
CA LEU A 39 2.19 -20.64 -10.24
C LEU A 39 0.88 -20.51 -11.01
N PHE A 40 0.07 -21.57 -11.06
CA PHE A 40 -1.25 -21.51 -11.66
C PHE A 40 -2.13 -20.48 -10.95
N PHE A 41 -2.20 -20.53 -9.61
CA PHE A 41 -2.94 -19.56 -8.81
C PHE A 41 -2.47 -18.11 -9.06
N LEU A 42 -1.17 -17.86 -9.03
CA LEU A 42 -0.61 -16.52 -9.26
C LEU A 42 -0.88 -15.99 -10.67
N LYS A 43 -0.78 -16.86 -11.69
CA LYS A 43 -1.11 -16.50 -13.08
C LYS A 43 -2.58 -16.18 -13.25
N THR A 44 -3.47 -16.95 -12.61
CA THR A 44 -4.91 -16.67 -12.60
C THR A 44 -5.21 -15.34 -11.93
N CYS A 45 -4.60 -15.05 -10.79
CA CYS A 45 -4.71 -13.74 -10.13
C CYS A 45 -4.28 -12.60 -11.06
N LYS A 46 -3.15 -12.76 -11.75
CA LYS A 46 -2.67 -11.76 -12.72
C LYS A 46 -3.64 -11.58 -13.90
N LYS A 47 -4.18 -12.67 -14.46
CA LYS A 47 -5.12 -12.63 -15.59
C LYS A 47 -6.42 -11.92 -15.22
N GLU A 48 -6.91 -12.15 -14.01
CA GLU A 48 -8.16 -11.58 -13.50
C GLU A 48 -7.97 -10.24 -12.77
N ASN A 49 -6.76 -9.65 -12.82
CA ASN A 49 -6.40 -8.42 -12.09
C ASN A 49 -6.69 -8.47 -10.58
N LEU A 50 -6.63 -9.66 -9.98
CA LEU A 50 -6.80 -9.89 -8.56
C LEU A 50 -5.46 -9.77 -7.83
N ILE A 51 -5.44 -9.07 -6.70
CA ILE A 51 -4.24 -8.95 -5.86
C ILE A 51 -4.35 -9.87 -4.65
N PRO A 52 -3.53 -10.93 -4.54
CA PRO A 52 -3.52 -11.83 -3.39
C PRO A 52 -3.20 -11.10 -2.08
N LYS A 53 -3.80 -11.52 -0.96
CA LYS A 53 -3.65 -10.85 0.34
C LYS A 53 -2.20 -10.77 0.82
N PHE A 54 -1.37 -11.78 0.55
CA PHE A 54 0.04 -11.79 0.95
C PHE A 54 0.95 -10.86 0.12
N VAL A 55 0.49 -10.39 -1.04
CA VAL A 55 1.20 -9.39 -1.85
C VAL A 55 0.94 -7.97 -1.33
N ARG A 56 -0.14 -7.79 -0.56
CA ARG A 56 -0.56 -6.49 -0.04
C ARG A 56 0.27 -6.15 1.21
N PHE A 57 1.04 -5.08 1.15
CA PHE A 57 1.67 -4.49 2.33
C PHE A 57 0.68 -3.55 3.03
N ARG A 58 0.84 -3.37 4.34
CA ARG A 58 0.01 -2.43 5.11
C ARG A 58 0.42 -1.00 4.78
N VAL A 59 -0.56 -0.14 4.55
CA VAL A 59 -0.36 1.28 4.26
C VAL A 59 -1.07 2.10 5.33
N SER A 60 -0.41 3.14 5.83
CA SER A 60 -1.01 4.09 6.76
C SER A 60 -2.23 4.79 6.12
N PRO A 61 -3.30 5.09 6.88
CA PRO A 61 -4.45 5.86 6.40
C PRO A 61 -4.07 7.18 5.69
N THR A 62 -2.97 7.81 6.12
CA THR A 62 -2.45 9.06 5.55
C THR A 62 -2.03 8.93 4.07
N HIS A 63 -1.60 7.74 3.64
CA HIS A 63 -1.11 7.49 2.29
C HIS A 63 -2.16 6.86 1.36
N LEU A 64 -3.40 6.67 1.82
CA LEU A 64 -4.49 6.13 1.00
C LEU A 64 -4.84 7.02 -0.20
N CYS A 65 -4.50 8.32 -0.14
CA CYS A 65 -4.60 9.24 -1.27
C CYS A 65 -3.77 8.79 -2.49
N TYR A 66 -2.72 7.99 -2.31
CA TYR A 66 -1.88 7.46 -3.39
C TYR A 66 -2.32 6.07 -3.88
N ARG A 67 -3.62 5.77 -3.84
CA ARG A 67 -4.19 4.46 -4.19
C ARG A 67 -3.69 3.89 -5.51
N ASN A 68 -3.55 4.73 -6.54
CA ASN A 68 -3.08 4.29 -7.86
C ASN A 68 -1.62 3.83 -7.84
N ALA A 69 -0.74 4.56 -7.16
CA ALA A 69 0.67 4.18 -7.02
C ALA A 69 0.79 2.87 -6.20
N ILE A 70 0.00 2.74 -5.14
CA ILE A 70 -0.04 1.52 -4.31
C ILE A 70 -0.47 0.30 -5.14
N LEU A 71 -1.50 0.44 -5.98
CA LEU A 71 -1.95 -0.64 -6.87
C LEU A 71 -0.86 -1.06 -7.87
N GLN A 72 -0.11 -0.11 -8.42
CA GLN A 72 1.04 -0.42 -9.30
C GLN A 72 2.13 -1.18 -8.54
N CYS A 73 2.43 -0.80 -7.29
CA CYS A 73 3.36 -1.54 -6.44
C CYS A 73 2.90 -2.99 -6.23
N TYR A 74 1.62 -3.22 -5.91
CA TYR A 74 1.08 -4.58 -5.74
C TYR A 74 1.21 -5.41 -7.02
N GLN A 75 0.92 -4.84 -8.19
CA GLN A 75 1.08 -5.54 -9.47
C GLN A 75 2.55 -5.89 -9.74
N ARG A 76 3.48 -5.00 -9.40
CA ARG A 76 4.92 -5.26 -9.54
C ARG A 76 5.37 -6.40 -8.63
N ILE A 77 4.98 -6.37 -7.36
CA ILE A 77 5.30 -7.45 -6.39
C ILE A 77 4.71 -8.79 -6.88
N LEU A 78 3.47 -8.80 -7.38
CA LEU A 78 2.87 -10.01 -7.95
C LEU A 78 3.68 -10.57 -9.13
N ASN A 79 4.15 -9.70 -10.03
CA ASN A 79 4.99 -10.11 -11.15
C ASN A 79 6.34 -10.69 -10.69
N ASP A 80 6.95 -10.09 -9.67
CA ASP A 80 8.21 -10.55 -9.13
C ASP A 80 8.06 -11.88 -8.37
N GLU A 81 6.95 -12.10 -7.67
CA GLU A 81 6.62 -13.39 -7.06
C GLU A 81 6.44 -14.49 -8.12
N ILE A 82 5.79 -14.19 -9.24
CA ILE A 82 5.69 -15.13 -10.38
C ILE A 82 7.08 -15.48 -10.93
N LYS A 83 7.96 -14.48 -11.10
CA LYS A 83 9.34 -14.73 -11.55
C LYS A 83 10.11 -15.57 -10.54
N TYR A 84 9.98 -15.28 -9.26
CA TYR A 84 10.63 -16.03 -8.18
C TYR A 84 10.18 -17.50 -8.18
N LYS A 85 8.87 -17.76 -8.24
CA LYS A 85 8.32 -19.12 -8.31
C LYS A 85 8.73 -19.88 -9.57
N LYS A 86 8.86 -19.20 -10.73
CA LYS A 86 9.43 -19.80 -11.95
C LYS A 86 10.88 -20.25 -11.76
N ARG A 87 11.73 -19.42 -11.14
CA ARG A 87 13.13 -19.78 -10.85
C ARG A 87 13.20 -20.97 -9.91
N GLN A 88 12.37 -20.99 -8.87
CA GLN A 88 12.25 -22.13 -7.96
C GLN A 88 11.82 -23.41 -8.70
N LEU A 89 10.85 -23.33 -9.61
CA LEU A 89 10.43 -24.46 -10.43
C LEU A 89 11.59 -25.04 -11.25
N THR A 90 12.39 -24.18 -11.91
CA THR A 90 13.55 -24.63 -12.68
C THR A 90 14.60 -25.30 -11.79
N LYS A 91 14.87 -24.74 -10.60
CA LYS A 91 15.83 -25.30 -9.64
C LYS A 91 15.39 -26.68 -9.15
N GLU A 92 14.14 -26.81 -8.72
CA GLU A 92 13.58 -28.08 -8.24
C GLU A 92 13.46 -29.13 -9.35
N TYR A 93 13.14 -28.72 -10.58
CA TYR A 93 13.12 -29.64 -11.72
C TYR A 93 14.51 -30.25 -11.98
N ARG A 94 15.57 -29.43 -11.99
CA ARG A 94 16.95 -29.92 -12.14
C ARG A 94 17.35 -30.86 -11.01
N LEU A 95 17.04 -30.50 -9.77
CA LEU A 95 17.31 -31.35 -8.60
C LEU A 95 16.57 -32.69 -8.71
N SER A 96 15.28 -32.66 -9.05
CA SER A 96 14.46 -33.86 -9.21
C SER A 96 15.00 -34.77 -10.31
N LYS A 97 15.45 -34.20 -11.43
CA LYS A 97 16.02 -34.96 -12.55
C LYS A 97 17.35 -35.62 -12.16
N ASN A 98 18.26 -34.87 -11.54
CA ASN A 98 19.55 -35.42 -11.10
C ASN A 98 19.37 -36.57 -10.09
N LEU A 99 18.41 -36.45 -9.16
CA LEU A 99 18.09 -37.53 -8.23
C LEU A 99 17.48 -38.74 -8.94
N GLN A 100 16.62 -38.51 -9.93
CA GLN A 100 16.03 -39.57 -10.74
C GLN A 100 17.12 -40.34 -11.51
N ASP A 101 18.02 -39.62 -12.19
CA ASP A 101 19.12 -40.23 -12.96
C ASP A 101 20.04 -41.06 -12.05
N ALA A 102 20.31 -40.59 -10.82
CA ALA A 102 21.10 -41.35 -9.84
C ALA A 102 20.36 -42.62 -9.38
N ILE A 103 19.06 -42.54 -9.11
CA ILE A 103 18.26 -43.69 -8.65
C ILE A 103 18.11 -44.76 -9.74
N TYR A 104 17.94 -44.34 -11.00
CA TYR A 104 17.64 -45.24 -12.11
C TYR A 104 18.82 -46.15 -12.48
N ASN A 105 20.04 -45.75 -12.14
CA ASN A 105 21.23 -46.58 -12.35
C ASN A 105 21.39 -47.66 -11.27
N ASP A 106 20.81 -47.45 -10.09
CA ASP A 106 21.10 -48.24 -8.89
C ASP A 106 19.93 -49.15 -8.46
N ILE A 107 18.71 -48.94 -8.98
CA ILE A 107 17.49 -49.68 -8.58
C ILE A 107 16.91 -50.49 -9.75
N HIS A 108 16.34 -51.66 -9.46
CA HIS A 108 15.60 -52.45 -10.44
C HIS A 108 14.37 -51.73 -11.00
N ILE A 109 14.07 -51.95 -12.28
CA ILE A 109 13.00 -51.24 -13.01
C ILE A 109 11.62 -51.43 -12.34
N ASP A 110 11.30 -52.63 -11.88
CA ASP A 110 10.00 -52.91 -11.24
C ASP A 110 9.79 -52.11 -9.95
N ASP A 111 10.85 -51.94 -9.15
CA ASP A 111 10.79 -51.16 -7.92
C ASP A 111 10.66 -49.66 -8.21
N ILE A 112 11.30 -49.19 -9.29
CA ILE A 112 11.13 -47.81 -9.78
C ILE A 112 9.68 -47.55 -10.16
N ILE A 113 9.04 -48.47 -10.90
CA ILE A 113 7.62 -48.34 -11.29
C ILE A 113 6.73 -48.27 -10.05
N GLN A 114 6.98 -49.12 -9.05
CA GLN A 114 6.21 -49.05 -7.81
C GLN A 114 6.43 -47.75 -7.04
N LEU A 115 7.67 -47.26 -6.94
CA LEU A 115 7.95 -45.97 -6.32
C LEU A 115 7.25 -44.81 -7.05
N GLN A 116 7.23 -44.83 -8.37
CA GLN A 116 6.47 -43.85 -9.16
C GLN A 116 4.99 -43.87 -8.80
N ASN A 117 4.34 -45.04 -8.79
CA ASN A 117 2.93 -45.17 -8.41
C ASN A 117 2.65 -44.65 -6.99
N ILE A 118 3.53 -44.96 -6.04
CA ILE A 118 3.43 -44.46 -4.67
C ILE A 118 3.52 -42.92 -4.66
N PHE A 119 4.49 -42.33 -5.34
CA PHE A 119 4.63 -40.88 -5.36
C PHE A 119 3.51 -40.18 -6.12
N GLU A 120 3.04 -40.75 -7.24
CA GLU A 120 1.92 -40.23 -8.00
C GLU A 120 0.63 -40.21 -7.17
N SER A 121 0.31 -41.28 -6.46
CA SER A 121 -0.87 -41.32 -5.58
C SER A 121 -0.83 -40.23 -4.49
N LEU A 122 0.34 -40.03 -3.86
CA LEU A 122 0.54 -38.98 -2.85
C LEU A 122 0.45 -37.57 -3.44
N ILE A 123 0.98 -37.39 -4.66
CA ILE A 123 0.91 -36.12 -5.37
C ILE A 123 -0.53 -35.81 -5.75
N LEU A 124 -1.30 -36.80 -6.20
CA LEU A 124 -2.72 -36.64 -6.54
C LEU A 124 -3.53 -36.22 -5.31
N GLU A 125 -3.33 -36.91 -4.18
CA GLU A 125 -3.98 -36.57 -2.91
C GLU A 125 -3.68 -35.11 -2.51
N LYS A 126 -2.40 -34.72 -2.50
CA LYS A 126 -2.00 -33.35 -2.14
C LYS A 126 -2.45 -32.30 -3.16
N SER A 127 -2.46 -32.63 -4.44
CA SER A 127 -2.88 -31.72 -5.52
C SER A 127 -4.35 -31.36 -5.41
N SER A 128 -5.20 -32.31 -5.00
CA SER A 128 -6.62 -32.04 -4.72
C SER A 128 -6.76 -31.00 -3.59
N ASN A 129 -6.00 -31.15 -2.50
CA ASN A 129 -5.99 -30.23 -1.35
C ASN A 129 -5.48 -28.83 -1.73
N TRP A 130 -4.39 -28.72 -2.49
CA TRP A 130 -3.88 -27.42 -2.96
C TRP A 130 -4.87 -26.74 -3.90
N THR A 131 -5.48 -27.49 -4.82
CA THR A 131 -6.48 -26.98 -5.75
C THR A 131 -7.71 -26.46 -5.01
N SER A 132 -8.24 -27.21 -4.04
CA SER A 132 -9.35 -26.77 -3.19
C SER A 132 -9.02 -25.49 -2.42
N THR A 133 -7.82 -25.43 -1.83
CA THR A 133 -7.34 -24.23 -1.12
C THR A 133 -7.22 -23.02 -2.04
N HIS A 134 -6.67 -23.19 -3.24
CA HIS A 134 -6.53 -22.11 -4.22
C HIS A 134 -7.87 -21.65 -4.78
N LYS A 135 -8.82 -22.57 -5.01
CA LYS A 135 -10.20 -22.22 -5.40
C LYS A 135 -10.88 -21.33 -4.36
N LYS A 136 -10.86 -21.75 -3.08
CA LYS A 136 -11.41 -20.95 -1.96
C LYS A 136 -10.76 -19.56 -1.86
N LYS A 137 -9.44 -19.48 -2.05
CA LYS A 137 -8.72 -18.19 -2.06
C LYS A 137 -9.13 -17.31 -3.24
N LEU A 138 -9.29 -17.88 -4.43
CA LEU A 138 -9.72 -17.13 -5.63
C LEU A 138 -11.16 -16.63 -5.48
N GLU A 139 -12.08 -17.47 -5.01
CA GLU A 139 -13.47 -17.08 -4.75
C GLU A 139 -13.54 -15.93 -3.74
N SER A 140 -12.79 -16.01 -2.64
CA SER A 140 -12.71 -14.91 -1.67
C SER A 140 -12.19 -13.61 -2.30
N LEU A 141 -11.21 -13.67 -3.19
CA LEU A 141 -10.67 -12.50 -3.89
C LEU A 141 -11.66 -11.92 -4.91
N ARG A 142 -12.37 -12.77 -5.65
CA ARG A 142 -13.40 -12.36 -6.62
C ARG A 142 -14.59 -11.70 -5.91
N ASN A 143 -15.04 -12.25 -4.79
CA ASN A 143 -16.12 -11.65 -4.00
C ASN A 143 -15.71 -10.27 -3.47
N GLU A 144 -14.48 -10.13 -2.96
CA GLU A 144 -13.96 -8.82 -2.51
C GLU A 144 -13.90 -7.80 -3.67
N TYR A 145 -13.49 -8.25 -4.86
CA TYR A 145 -13.44 -7.41 -6.05
C TYR A 145 -14.83 -6.96 -6.50
N ASN A 146 -15.79 -7.87 -6.54
CA ASN A 146 -17.18 -7.58 -6.93
C ASN A 146 -17.87 -6.64 -5.95
N HIS A 147 -17.68 -6.83 -4.64
CA HIS A 147 -18.20 -5.89 -3.63
C HIS A 147 -17.66 -4.48 -3.84
N LYS A 148 -16.35 -4.32 -4.09
CA LYS A 148 -15.76 -3.00 -4.35
C LYS A 148 -16.27 -2.34 -5.63
N GLN A 149 -16.59 -3.12 -6.66
CA GLN A 149 -17.23 -2.58 -7.86
C GLN A 149 -18.68 -2.17 -7.63
N HIS A 150 -19.43 -2.92 -6.82
CA HIS A 150 -20.79 -2.55 -6.44
C HIS A 150 -20.83 -1.30 -5.56
N ASP A 151 -19.92 -1.17 -4.60
CA ASP A 151 -19.79 0.02 -3.76
C ASP A 151 -19.35 1.25 -4.55
N SER A 152 -18.59 1.09 -5.66
CA SER A 152 -18.28 2.20 -6.56
C SER A 152 -19.44 2.64 -7.46
N ASN A 153 -20.48 1.80 -7.61
CA ASN A 153 -21.71 2.13 -8.34
C ASN A 153 -22.80 2.73 -7.43
N ILE A 154 -22.65 2.63 -6.10
CA ILE A 154 -23.35 3.53 -5.18
C ILE A 154 -22.66 4.87 -5.33
N SER A 155 -23.23 5.72 -6.19
CA SER A 155 -23.00 7.17 -6.30
C SER A 155 -22.20 7.68 -5.11
N SER A 156 -20.96 8.12 -5.36
CA SER A 156 -20.19 9.06 -4.54
C SER A 156 -21.07 9.66 -3.45
N ILE A 157 -21.00 9.11 -2.24
CA ILE A 157 -21.67 9.72 -1.09
C ILE A 157 -21.15 11.15 -1.08
N ASP A 158 -22.05 12.11 -1.32
CA ASP A 158 -21.69 13.51 -1.37
C ASP A 158 -20.93 13.82 -0.08
N PRO A 159 -19.64 14.23 -0.16
CA PRO A 159 -18.88 14.53 1.04
C PRO A 159 -19.49 15.68 1.82
N ILE A 160 -20.39 16.47 1.20
CA ILE A 160 -21.15 17.53 1.85
C ILE A 160 -22.49 16.99 2.34
N LYS A 161 -22.71 17.07 3.65
CA LYS A 161 -24.00 16.84 4.29
C LYS A 161 -24.59 18.18 4.70
N ASN A 162 -25.57 18.66 3.93
CA ASN A 162 -26.28 19.90 4.24
C ASN A 162 -27.57 19.58 5.01
N TYR A 163 -27.59 19.91 6.29
CA TYR A 163 -28.77 19.87 7.16
C TYR A 163 -29.34 21.27 7.44
N SER A 164 -28.77 22.31 6.84
CA SER A 164 -29.28 23.67 6.96
C SER A 164 -30.40 23.97 5.96
N HIS A 165 -31.17 25.02 6.23
CA HIS A 165 -32.17 25.52 5.28
C HIS A 165 -31.53 26.26 4.09
N ARG A 166 -30.28 26.70 4.20
CA ARG A 166 -29.56 27.39 3.11
C ARG A 166 -29.22 26.41 2.00
N LYS A 167 -29.67 26.73 0.78
CA LYS A 167 -29.25 26.02 -0.43
C LYS A 167 -27.92 26.56 -0.94
N LEU A 168 -26.92 25.67 -1.06
CA LEU A 168 -25.66 26.02 -1.69
C LEU A 168 -25.85 26.21 -3.19
N THR A 169 -25.19 27.22 -3.73
CA THR A 169 -25.01 27.37 -5.18
C THR A 169 -24.09 26.26 -5.71
N PRO A 170 -24.18 25.93 -7.03
CA PRO A 170 -23.30 24.92 -7.62
C PRO A 170 -21.82 25.24 -7.44
N LYS A 171 -21.44 26.53 -7.45
CA LYS A 171 -20.05 26.96 -7.23
C LYS A 171 -19.60 26.72 -5.78
N GLU A 172 -20.41 27.11 -4.79
CA GLU A 172 -20.10 26.83 -3.38
C GLU A 172 -19.97 25.33 -3.14
N HIS A 173 -20.86 24.52 -3.72
CA HIS A 173 -20.79 23.05 -3.64
C HIS A 173 -19.46 22.52 -4.21
N THR A 174 -19.08 22.93 -5.43
CA THR A 174 -17.82 22.48 -6.05
C THR A 174 -16.57 22.87 -5.27
N ILE A 175 -16.60 23.97 -4.50
CA ILE A 175 -15.46 24.38 -3.70
C ILE A 175 -15.42 23.54 -2.40
N LEU A 176 -16.57 23.38 -1.74
CA LEU A 176 -16.68 22.64 -0.48
C LEU A 176 -16.47 21.13 -0.65
N ILE A 177 -16.69 20.58 -1.85
CA ILE A 177 -16.50 19.14 -2.12
C ILE A 177 -15.06 18.70 -1.85
N ASN A 178 -14.10 19.63 -1.95
CA ASN A 178 -12.70 19.38 -1.68
C ASN A 178 -12.39 19.22 -0.18
N GLY A 179 -13.32 19.63 0.70
CA GLY A 179 -13.22 19.54 2.15
C GLY A 179 -12.63 20.77 2.83
N LEU A 180 -12.78 20.85 4.16
CA LEU A 180 -12.34 22.01 4.96
C LEU A 180 -10.81 22.11 5.14
N GLU A 181 -10.08 21.04 4.85
CA GLU A 181 -8.61 21.00 4.87
C GLU A 181 -7.99 21.33 3.51
N PHE A 182 -8.82 21.59 2.49
CA PHE A 182 -8.33 21.88 1.16
C PHE A 182 -7.62 23.24 1.12
N VAL A 183 -6.32 23.20 0.85
CA VAL A 183 -5.50 24.39 0.72
C VAL A 183 -5.62 24.92 -0.70
N HIS A 184 -6.22 26.11 -0.82
CA HIS A 184 -6.21 26.85 -2.07
C HIS A 184 -4.79 27.34 -2.35
N GLN A 185 -4.39 27.34 -3.62
CA GLN A 185 -3.06 27.81 -4.00
C GLN A 185 -2.91 29.28 -3.60
N HIS A 186 -1.77 29.61 -3.00
CA HIS A 186 -1.44 30.98 -2.61
C HIS A 186 -1.33 31.88 -3.85
N SER A 187 -1.46 33.20 -3.68
CA SER A 187 -1.38 34.17 -4.78
C SER A 187 0.01 34.25 -5.42
N SER A 188 1.03 33.75 -4.72
CA SER A 188 2.44 33.74 -5.09
C SER A 188 3.09 32.41 -4.71
N PHE A 189 4.10 32.02 -5.48
CA PHE A 189 5.01 30.93 -5.13
C PHE A 189 6.23 31.51 -4.43
N ASP A 190 6.48 31.13 -3.18
CA ASP A 190 7.72 31.48 -2.50
C ASP A 190 8.83 30.54 -2.99
N GLU A 191 9.57 31.03 -3.98
CA GLU A 191 10.68 30.29 -4.55
C GLU A 191 11.82 30.09 -3.55
N LYS A 192 12.07 31.07 -2.68
CA LYS A 192 13.20 31.02 -1.74
C LYS A 192 12.95 29.95 -0.69
N ASP A 193 11.76 29.96 -0.11
CA ASP A 193 11.36 28.96 0.88
C ASP A 193 11.33 27.55 0.26
N PHE A 194 10.83 27.41 -0.98
CA PHE A 194 10.86 26.13 -1.68
C PHE A 194 12.30 25.62 -1.89
N ILE A 195 13.22 26.47 -2.35
CA ILE A 195 14.62 26.08 -2.55
C ILE A 195 15.25 25.69 -1.21
N SER A 196 15.05 26.49 -0.16
CA SER A 196 15.59 26.20 1.17
C SER A 196 15.07 24.88 1.74
N ASN A 197 13.78 24.59 1.58
CA ASN A 197 13.19 23.31 1.99
C ASN A 197 13.75 22.11 1.21
N ILE A 198 13.99 22.28 -0.10
CA ILE A 198 14.61 21.24 -0.94
C ILE A 198 16.07 20.99 -0.55
N GLU A 199 16.83 22.05 -0.29
CA GLU A 199 18.21 21.95 0.16
C GLU A 199 18.28 21.27 1.53
N THR A 200 17.43 21.68 2.47
CA THR A 200 17.31 21.06 3.81
C THR A 200 16.96 19.58 3.70
N PHE A 201 16.00 19.22 2.84
CA PHE A 201 15.66 17.83 2.56
C PHE A 201 16.85 17.04 2.02
N LEU A 202 17.59 17.62 1.06
CA LEU A 202 18.76 16.97 0.47
C LEU A 202 19.86 16.74 1.52
N VAL A 203 20.17 17.75 2.33
CA VAL A 203 21.14 17.64 3.44
C VAL A 203 20.71 16.58 4.44
N THR A 204 19.42 16.58 4.83
CA THR A 204 18.87 15.58 5.75
C THR A 204 18.97 14.16 5.19
N LEU A 205 18.73 13.99 3.89
CA LEU A 205 18.75 12.69 3.23
C LEU A 205 20.16 12.15 3.00
N LEU A 206 21.12 13.03 2.71
CA LEU A 206 22.51 12.65 2.47
C LEU A 206 23.34 12.52 3.75
N GLY A 207 22.87 13.10 4.86
CA GLY A 207 23.63 13.18 6.10
C GLY A 207 24.77 14.21 6.00
N ARG A 208 25.81 14.05 6.85
CA ARG A 208 26.97 14.96 6.84
C ARG A 208 27.74 14.84 5.53
N CYS A 209 27.64 15.87 4.68
CA CYS A 209 28.37 15.98 3.42
C CYS A 209 29.39 17.12 3.41
N THR A 210 29.59 17.78 4.56
CA THR A 210 30.53 18.88 4.73
C THR A 210 31.62 18.48 5.72
N ASP A 211 32.81 19.05 5.51
CA ASP A 211 33.96 18.81 6.37
C ASP A 211 33.75 19.39 7.77
N LYS A 212 33.02 20.52 7.86
CA LYS A 212 32.69 21.19 9.12
C LYS A 212 31.23 21.04 9.53
N TYR A 213 30.98 21.10 10.84
CA TYR A 213 29.63 21.15 11.41
C TYR A 213 29.02 22.56 11.30
N ASP A 214 27.69 22.65 11.36
CA ASP A 214 26.96 23.93 11.25
C ASP A 214 27.27 24.91 12.40
N TRP A 215 27.75 24.40 13.54
CA TRP A 215 28.15 25.19 14.71
C TRP A 215 29.65 25.49 14.78
N GLU A 216 30.44 25.03 13.80
CA GLU A 216 31.87 25.36 13.74
C GLU A 216 32.06 26.70 13.02
N GLU A 217 32.88 27.58 13.60
CA GLU A 217 33.22 28.86 12.99
C GLU A 217 33.91 28.65 11.63
N LYS A 218 33.40 29.37 10.63
CA LYS A 218 33.97 29.44 9.28
C LYS A 218 34.71 30.76 9.13
N GLU A 219 35.89 30.72 8.53
CA GLU A 219 36.56 31.96 8.13
C GLU A 219 35.76 32.66 7.03
N LEU A 220 35.87 34.00 6.94
CA LEU A 220 35.09 34.83 5.99
C LEU A 220 35.22 34.38 4.53
N ASP A 221 36.36 33.79 4.14
CA ASP A 221 36.66 33.33 2.79
C ASP A 221 36.49 31.81 2.60
N GLU A 222 36.08 31.08 3.65
CA GLU A 222 36.01 29.63 3.63
C GLU A 222 34.77 29.13 2.88
N LYS A 223 34.99 28.55 1.70
CA LYS A 223 33.91 27.96 0.89
C LYS A 223 33.50 26.60 1.45
N THR A 224 32.20 26.43 1.66
CA THR A 224 31.65 25.12 2.04
C THR A 224 31.73 24.17 0.84
N THR A 225 32.62 23.19 0.92
CA THR A 225 32.72 22.09 -0.06
C THR A 225 31.84 20.93 0.36
N TYR A 226 31.03 20.44 -0.58
CA TYR A 226 30.22 19.24 -0.38
C TYR A 226 30.96 18.03 -0.96
N ASN A 227 31.37 17.12 -0.07
CA ASN A 227 32.09 15.89 -0.43
C ASN A 227 31.09 14.79 -0.80
N LEU A 228 30.43 14.96 -1.94
CA LEU A 228 29.43 14.02 -2.46
C LEU A 228 30.10 12.88 -3.23
N THR A 229 29.64 11.64 -3.01
CA THR A 229 30.01 10.52 -3.88
C THR A 229 29.41 10.71 -5.28
N PRO A 230 29.96 10.06 -6.33
CA PRO A 230 29.40 10.15 -7.68
C PRO A 230 27.92 9.76 -7.76
N GLU A 231 27.51 8.77 -6.97
CA GLU A 231 26.11 8.33 -6.89
C GLU A 231 25.22 9.39 -6.21
N GLN A 232 25.66 9.99 -5.10
CA GLN A 232 24.93 11.08 -4.44
C GLN A 232 24.80 12.30 -5.35
N LEU A 233 25.84 12.63 -6.12
CA LEU A 233 25.83 13.72 -7.08
C LEU A 233 24.82 13.47 -8.21
N GLN A 234 24.69 12.22 -8.67
CA GLN A 234 23.66 11.84 -9.63
C GLN A 234 22.23 12.04 -9.07
N TYR A 235 21.98 11.64 -7.82
CA TYR A 235 20.69 11.86 -7.18
C TYR A 235 20.40 13.35 -6.93
N ALA A 236 21.39 14.13 -6.49
CA ALA A 236 21.27 15.56 -6.30
C ALA A 236 20.92 16.28 -7.63
N ALA A 237 21.59 15.93 -8.72
CA ALA A 237 21.28 16.46 -10.05
C ALA A 237 19.86 16.10 -10.50
N LYS A 238 19.44 14.85 -10.26
CA LYS A 238 18.07 14.41 -10.57
C LYS A 238 17.05 15.19 -9.74
N LEU A 239 17.29 15.35 -8.45
CA LEU A 239 16.40 16.09 -7.55
C LEU A 239 16.28 17.55 -7.97
N ARG A 240 17.41 18.20 -8.28
CA ARG A 240 17.44 19.55 -8.86
C ARG A 240 16.59 19.65 -10.13
N SER A 241 16.74 18.71 -11.07
CA SER A 241 15.94 18.71 -12.30
C SER A 241 14.43 18.60 -12.05
N ILE A 242 14.04 17.84 -11.01
CA ILE A 242 12.65 17.68 -10.58
C ILE A 242 12.15 18.99 -9.97
N SER A 243 12.94 19.62 -9.10
CA SER A 243 12.64 20.91 -8.48
C SER A 243 12.49 22.03 -9.52
N ASP A 244 13.39 22.11 -10.51
CA ASP A 244 13.32 23.09 -11.60
C ASP A 244 12.06 22.89 -12.47
N ARG A 245 11.70 21.63 -12.72
CA ARG A 245 10.45 21.30 -13.43
C ARG A 245 9.23 21.68 -12.60
N PHE A 246 9.25 21.39 -11.30
CA PHE A 246 8.18 21.75 -10.38
C PHE A 246 7.99 23.27 -10.35
N LYS A 247 9.07 24.03 -10.15
CA LYS A 247 9.06 25.50 -10.14
C LYS A 247 8.44 26.08 -11.42
N ARG A 248 8.87 25.60 -12.60
CA ARG A 248 8.30 26.04 -13.88
C ARG A 248 6.81 25.74 -14.00
N ASN A 249 6.40 24.55 -13.57
CA ASN A 249 4.99 24.14 -13.59
C ASN A 249 4.16 24.93 -12.57
N ALA A 250 4.66 25.14 -11.35
CA ALA A 250 3.99 25.92 -10.31
C ALA A 250 3.73 27.36 -10.76
N ALA A 251 4.74 28.01 -11.36
CA ALA A 251 4.57 29.35 -11.92
C ALA A 251 3.53 29.41 -13.04
N LYS A 252 3.46 28.37 -13.88
CA LYS A 252 2.45 28.26 -14.95
C LYS A 252 1.05 28.05 -14.38
N GLU A 253 0.88 27.10 -13.45
CA GLU A 253 -0.40 26.80 -12.79
C GLU A 253 -0.95 28.00 -12.03
N LEU A 254 -0.10 28.73 -11.31
CA LEU A 254 -0.50 29.94 -10.59
C LEU A 254 -1.03 31.03 -11.53
N ARG A 255 -0.47 31.16 -12.73
CA ARG A 255 -0.95 32.13 -13.73
C ARG A 255 -2.30 31.71 -14.30
N LEU A 256 -2.47 30.42 -14.59
CA LEU A 256 -3.71 29.88 -15.17
C LEU A 256 -4.88 29.96 -14.17
N ASN A 257 -4.64 29.61 -12.91
CA ASN A 257 -5.69 29.50 -11.90
C ASN A 257 -5.83 30.77 -11.02
N LYS A 258 -5.16 31.87 -11.37
CA LYS A 258 -5.15 33.09 -10.54
C LYS A 258 -6.56 33.63 -10.30
N ASN A 259 -7.35 33.75 -11.38
CA ASN A 259 -8.69 34.32 -11.30
C ASN A 259 -9.66 33.36 -10.63
N THR A 260 -9.62 32.08 -10.99
CA THR A 260 -10.49 31.04 -10.41
C THR A 260 -10.25 30.86 -8.91
N ASN A 261 -9.00 30.88 -8.46
CA ASN A 261 -8.67 30.82 -7.03
C ASN A 261 -9.14 32.08 -6.29
N LYS A 262 -8.98 33.27 -6.89
CA LYS A 262 -9.46 34.52 -6.29
C LYS A 262 -10.98 34.51 -6.14
N GLU A 263 -11.70 34.06 -7.17
CA GLU A 263 -13.16 33.90 -7.11
C GLU A 263 -13.58 32.89 -6.04
N SER A 264 -12.92 31.74 -5.99
CA SER A 264 -13.22 30.68 -5.01
C SER A 264 -12.99 31.15 -3.57
N LEU A 265 -11.89 31.87 -3.32
CA LEU A 265 -11.59 32.45 -2.00
C LEU A 265 -12.59 33.54 -1.60
N ASN A 266 -13.04 34.36 -2.55
CA ASN A 266 -14.07 35.36 -2.27
C ASN A 266 -15.41 34.71 -1.95
N LEU A 267 -15.81 33.68 -2.69
CA LEU A 267 -17.01 32.89 -2.40
C LEU A 267 -16.94 32.25 -1.01
N LEU A 268 -15.78 31.67 -0.63
CA LEU A 268 -15.59 31.11 0.70
C LEU A 268 -15.65 32.17 1.80
N ARG A 269 -15.12 33.37 1.57
CA ARG A 269 -15.21 34.49 2.53
C ARG A 269 -16.65 35.00 2.67
N GLU A 270 -17.42 35.02 1.60
CA GLU A 270 -18.84 35.38 1.63
C GLU A 270 -19.64 34.32 2.40
N LEU A 271 -19.40 33.04 2.10
CA LEU A 271 -20.04 31.93 2.79
C LEU A 271 -19.70 31.91 4.28
N ALA A 272 -18.45 32.20 4.65
CA ALA A 272 -18.01 32.29 6.05
C ALA A 272 -18.60 33.48 6.82
N LYS A 273 -19.10 34.52 6.11
CA LYS A 273 -19.77 35.67 6.74
C LYS A 273 -21.24 35.39 7.05
N ASP A 274 -21.81 34.31 6.51
CA ASP A 274 -23.20 33.97 6.77
C ASP A 274 -23.36 33.52 8.23
N LYS A 275 -24.16 34.29 8.99
CA LYS A 275 -24.43 34.04 10.41
C LYS A 275 -25.52 33.00 10.64
N PHE A 276 -26.28 32.65 9.60
CA PHE A 276 -27.39 31.69 9.71
C PHE A 276 -26.94 30.24 9.65
N ILE A 277 -25.73 29.98 9.14
CA ILE A 277 -25.20 28.63 8.98
C ILE A 277 -23.97 28.40 9.85
N HIS A 278 -23.76 27.15 10.21
CA HIS A 278 -22.56 26.66 10.87
C HIS A 278 -21.93 25.55 10.01
N ILE A 279 -20.70 25.76 9.56
CA ILE A 279 -19.95 24.81 8.73
C ILE A 279 -18.89 24.13 9.60
N THR A 280 -18.93 22.81 9.69
CA THR A 280 -18.03 22.03 10.53
C THR A 280 -17.64 20.68 9.92
N ARG A 281 -16.67 20.00 10.55
CA ARG A 281 -16.25 18.65 10.16
C ARG A 281 -17.19 17.62 10.78
N PRO A 282 -17.45 16.48 10.12
CA PRO A 282 -18.13 15.36 10.74
C PRO A 282 -17.24 14.72 11.80
N ASP A 283 -17.84 14.06 12.79
CA ASP A 283 -17.15 13.27 13.82
C ASP A 283 -16.22 12.19 13.21
N LYS A 284 -16.62 11.63 12.06
CA LYS A 284 -15.84 10.63 11.32
C LYS A 284 -15.67 11.03 9.86
N GLY A 285 -14.42 11.05 9.40
CA GLY A 285 -14.05 11.26 8.00
C GLY A 285 -13.65 12.71 7.69
N ARG A 286 -13.61 13.04 6.39
CA ARG A 286 -13.16 14.35 5.86
C ARG A 286 -14.25 15.12 5.12
N GLY A 287 -15.51 14.82 5.41
CA GLY A 287 -16.65 15.51 4.80
C GLY A 287 -16.83 16.94 5.32
N VAL A 288 -17.85 17.62 4.79
CA VAL A 288 -18.31 18.93 5.26
C VAL A 288 -19.73 18.78 5.77
N VAL A 289 -20.02 19.30 6.95
CA VAL A 289 -21.38 19.35 7.51
C VAL A 289 -21.79 20.80 7.60
N ILE A 290 -23.01 21.09 7.13
CA ILE A 290 -23.60 22.43 7.20
C ILE A 290 -24.88 22.32 8.00
N LEU A 291 -25.01 23.13 9.04
CA LEU A 291 -26.13 23.16 9.98
C LEU A 291 -26.69 24.57 10.03
N ASP A 292 -27.96 24.74 10.43
CA ASP A 292 -28.44 26.05 10.84
C ASP A 292 -27.84 26.42 12.20
N HIS A 293 -27.41 27.66 12.33
CA HIS A 293 -26.69 28.15 13.49
C HIS A 293 -27.57 28.12 14.75
N GLU A 294 -28.82 28.58 14.65
CA GLU A 294 -29.76 28.60 15.78
C GLU A 294 -30.12 27.17 16.24
N ASP A 295 -30.44 26.27 15.31
CA ASP A 295 -30.73 24.87 15.62
C ASP A 295 -29.55 24.17 16.28
N TYR A 296 -28.34 24.43 15.77
CA TYR A 296 -27.12 23.89 16.37
C TYR A 296 -26.93 24.43 17.80
N ALA A 297 -27.04 25.74 18.00
CA ALA A 297 -26.89 26.36 19.32
C ALA A 297 -27.93 25.84 20.32
N ASN A 298 -29.19 25.73 19.91
CA ASN A 298 -30.28 25.23 20.75
C ASN A 298 -30.06 23.77 21.14
N LYS A 299 -29.71 22.90 20.20
CA LYS A 299 -29.41 21.48 20.48
C LYS A 299 -28.18 21.33 21.37
N MET A 300 -27.15 22.14 21.17
CA MET A 300 -25.98 22.14 22.04
C MET A 300 -26.33 22.57 23.46
N LEU A 301 -27.16 23.61 23.62
CA LEU A 301 -27.64 24.04 24.94
C LEU A 301 -28.52 22.97 25.60
N GLU A 302 -29.39 22.29 24.85
CA GLU A 302 -30.19 21.19 25.36
C GLU A 302 -29.31 20.05 25.89
N ILE A 303 -28.28 19.65 25.13
CA ILE A 303 -27.32 18.63 25.55
C ILE A 303 -26.52 19.09 26.79
N LEU A 304 -26.02 20.33 26.80
CA LEU A 304 -25.21 20.83 27.92
C LEU A 304 -26.02 21.05 29.21
N ASN A 305 -27.33 21.30 29.09
CA ASN A 305 -28.24 21.45 30.23
C ASN A 305 -28.75 20.10 30.77
N ASP A 306 -28.41 18.98 30.12
CA ASP A 306 -28.74 17.64 30.64
C ASP A 306 -27.91 17.33 31.89
N SER A 307 -28.53 17.58 33.05
CA SER A 307 -27.96 17.30 34.37
C SER A 307 -27.70 15.82 34.66
N SER A 308 -28.19 14.89 33.83
CA SER A 308 -27.91 13.46 33.98
C SER A 308 -26.52 13.08 33.43
N THR A 309 -26.05 13.80 32.42
CA THR A 309 -24.75 13.55 31.76
C THR A 309 -23.70 14.60 32.08
N PHE A 310 -24.08 15.87 32.24
CA PHE A 310 -23.16 16.98 32.49
C PHE A 310 -23.40 17.62 33.86
N LYS A 311 -22.30 17.98 34.54
CA LYS A 311 -22.34 18.74 35.79
C LYS A 311 -21.54 20.03 35.60
N LYS A 312 -22.15 21.15 35.97
CA LYS A 312 -21.45 22.44 35.99
C LYS A 312 -20.37 22.40 37.07
N VAL A 313 -19.16 22.82 36.70
CA VAL A 313 -18.01 22.91 37.60
C VAL A 313 -17.62 24.37 37.71
N ASP A 314 -17.32 24.83 38.92
CA ASP A 314 -17.02 26.24 39.20
C ASP A 314 -15.57 26.64 38.83
N GLU A 315 -14.69 25.64 38.64
CA GLU A 315 -13.30 25.83 38.26
C GLU A 315 -12.88 24.86 37.15
N ASP A 316 -12.01 25.30 36.25
CA ASP A 316 -11.44 24.45 35.21
C ASP A 316 -10.44 23.45 35.82
N LEU A 317 -10.87 22.19 35.93
CA LEU A 317 -10.09 21.09 36.50
C LEU A 317 -8.89 20.68 35.64
N THR A 318 -8.77 21.16 34.40
CA THR A 318 -7.61 20.86 33.53
C THR A 318 -6.39 21.70 33.84
N ILE A 319 -6.57 22.86 34.49
CA ILE A 319 -5.48 23.79 34.85
C ILE A 319 -4.68 23.30 36.07
N LYS A 320 -5.27 22.45 36.93
CA LYS A 320 -4.59 21.91 38.13
C LYS A 320 -3.74 20.65 37.87
N LYS A 321 -3.60 20.24 36.61
CA LYS A 321 -2.75 19.10 36.20
C LYS A 321 -1.47 19.60 35.52
N GLU A 322 -0.65 20.35 36.25
CA GLU A 322 0.78 20.53 35.95
C GLU A 322 1.61 20.36 37.22
#